data_AF-A0A2U1XHE7-F1
#
_entry.id   AF-A0A2U1XHE7-F1
#
_cell.length_a   1.000
_cell.length_b   1.000
_cell.length_c   1.000
_cell.angle_alpha   90.00
_cell.angle_beta   90.00
_cell.angle_gamma   90.00
#
_symmetry.space_group_name_H-M   'P 1'
#
loop_
_entity.id
_entity.type
_entity.pdbx_description
1 polymer ?
#
loop_
_entity_poly.entity_id
_entity_poly.type
_entity_poly.pdbx_seq_one_letter_code
_entity_poly.pdbx_strand_id
1 'polypeptide(L)'
;MRTLTAVATVCVCMAGAGLWWSAGAAPAAPEVVRLGASDAVTPAASTGADKLEKFKGAEPKPMPPLSFVDAEGRRVDLADFKDRVILLNLWATWCGPCVKEMPSLDRLQAQLGGDAFQVVALSLDRGGRTAVEPFYKKTGVEHLTVFLDPGSESMKALSLRGLPTTILVDPEGRELGRVEGAVEWDSPEVVAFLRQFLGRGGGTGGGPARDHGVMKTRG
;
A
#
# COMPACT_ATOMS: atom_id res chain seq x y z
N MET A 1 -62.56 13.09 -42.88
CA MET A 1 -62.60 13.34 -41.42
C MET A 1 -61.56 14.43 -41.16
N ARG A 2 -61.89 15.75 -41.16
CA ARG A 2 -62.52 16.55 -40.08
C ARG A 2 -61.76 16.34 -38.75
N THR A 3 -61.12 17.31 -38.09
CA THR A 3 -61.39 18.76 -37.97
C THR A 3 -60.31 19.49 -37.12
N LEU A 4 -60.03 20.74 -37.52
CA LEU A 4 -59.96 21.99 -36.73
C LEU A 4 -58.87 22.23 -35.65
N THR A 5 -58.07 23.25 -35.98
CA THR A 5 -57.43 24.29 -35.17
C THR A 5 -58.33 24.86 -34.06
N ALA A 6 -57.74 25.20 -32.90
CA ALA A 6 -58.30 26.19 -31.98
C ALA A 6 -57.18 26.95 -31.25
N VAL A 7 -57.11 28.25 -31.54
CA VAL A 7 -56.38 29.29 -30.81
C VAL A 7 -57.37 29.95 -29.85
N ALA A 8 -56.97 30.20 -28.61
CA ALA A 8 -57.58 31.17 -27.71
C ALA A 8 -56.70 31.29 -26.45
N THR A 9 -56.53 32.39 -25.73
CA THR A 9 -56.76 33.84 -25.92
C THR A 9 -55.98 34.49 -24.77
N VAL A 10 -55.40 35.65 -25.03
CA VAL A 10 -54.69 36.52 -24.08
C VAL A 10 -55.58 36.95 -22.91
N CYS A 11 -55.01 37.10 -21.72
CA CYS A 11 -55.60 37.93 -20.67
C CYS A 11 -54.54 38.91 -20.12
N VAL A 12 -54.79 40.20 -20.32
CA VAL A 12 -54.04 41.34 -19.79
C VAL A 12 -54.90 41.97 -18.69
N CYS A 13 -54.33 42.20 -17.51
CA CYS A 13 -54.78 43.19 -16.50
C CYS A 13 -53.52 43.68 -15.78
N MET A 14 -53.00 44.87 -16.09
CA MET A 14 -53.29 46.17 -15.47
C MET A 14 -52.64 46.43 -14.09
N ALA A 15 -51.75 47.41 -14.13
CA ALA A 15 -51.29 48.38 -13.13
C ALA A 15 -51.82 48.31 -11.69
N GLY A 16 -50.87 48.37 -10.75
CA GLY A 16 -51.08 48.77 -9.35
C GLY A 16 -49.93 49.67 -8.90
N ALA A 17 -50.29 50.85 -8.39
CA ALA A 17 -49.43 51.99 -8.10
C ALA A 17 -48.63 51.85 -6.79
N GLY A 18 -47.51 52.59 -6.74
CA GLY A 18 -47.28 53.61 -5.71
C GLY A 18 -46.96 53.18 -4.28
N LEU A 19 -45.70 53.42 -3.92
CA LEU A 19 -45.17 53.86 -2.61
C LEU A 19 -45.66 53.12 -1.35
N TRP A 20 -44.72 52.60 -0.56
CA TRP A 20 -44.45 53.14 0.78
C TRP A 20 -43.08 52.70 1.29
N TRP A 21 -42.34 53.72 1.69
CA TRP A 21 -41.04 53.71 2.35
C TRP A 21 -41.11 52.90 3.65
N SER A 22 -40.37 51.78 3.71
CA SER A 22 -40.12 51.10 4.99
C SER A 22 -38.80 51.61 5.57
N ALA A 23 -38.90 52.53 6.53
CA ALA A 23 -37.82 52.78 7.47
C ALA A 23 -37.85 51.63 8.48
N GLY A 24 -37.00 50.63 8.25
CA GLY A 24 -36.75 49.54 9.19
C GLY A 24 -35.26 49.48 9.46
N ALA A 25 -34.87 49.86 10.68
CA ALA A 25 -33.50 49.72 11.18
C ALA A 25 -33.00 48.28 10.96
N ALA A 26 -31.82 48.14 10.36
CA ALA A 26 -31.14 46.86 10.28
C ALA A 26 -30.84 46.37 11.71
N PRO A 27 -31.24 45.15 12.10
CA PRO A 27 -30.69 44.56 13.32
C PRO A 27 -29.20 44.31 13.10
N ALA A 28 -28.39 44.68 14.09
CA ALA A 28 -26.97 44.34 14.13
C ALA A 28 -26.81 42.83 13.97
N ALA A 29 -26.03 42.41 12.97
CA ALA A 29 -25.67 41.01 12.79
C ALA A 29 -24.95 40.50 14.06
N PRO A 30 -25.21 39.26 14.51
CA PRO A 30 -24.47 38.70 15.62
C PRO A 30 -23.01 38.52 15.20
N GLU A 31 -22.12 38.90 16.10
CA GLU A 31 -20.68 38.70 16.01
C GLU A 31 -20.40 37.20 15.77
N VAL A 32 -20.06 36.87 14.52
CA VAL A 32 -19.58 35.54 14.17
C VAL A 32 -18.21 35.37 14.78
N VAL A 33 -18.17 34.68 15.93
CA VAL A 33 -16.95 34.13 16.52
C VAL A 33 -16.23 33.35 15.42
N ARG A 34 -15.12 33.91 14.92
CA ARG A 34 -14.21 33.16 14.07
C ARG A 34 -13.56 32.11 14.95
N LEU A 35 -14.09 30.89 14.87
CA LEU A 35 -13.33 29.69 15.19
C LEU A 35 -12.06 29.79 14.35
N GLY A 36 -10.94 30.03 15.03
CA GLY A 36 -9.62 29.97 14.42
C GLY A 36 -9.54 28.67 13.63
N ALA A 37 -8.97 28.75 12.43
CA ALA A 37 -8.53 27.58 11.70
C ALA A 37 -7.68 26.78 12.68
N SER A 38 -8.28 25.72 13.23
CA SER A 38 -7.53 24.66 13.86
C SER A 38 -6.64 24.17 12.72
N ASP A 39 -5.33 24.37 12.87
CA ASP A 39 -4.32 23.69 12.06
C ASP A 39 -4.59 22.19 12.24
N ALA A 40 -5.50 21.68 11.42
CA ALA A 40 -5.69 20.27 11.20
C ALA A 40 -4.41 19.85 10.47
N VAL A 41 -3.38 19.57 11.27
CA VAL A 41 -2.24 18.77 10.88
C VAL A 41 -2.82 17.50 10.31
N THR A 42 -2.94 17.48 8.99
CA THR A 42 -3.16 16.26 8.23
C THR A 42 -2.00 15.36 8.65
N PRO A 43 -2.23 14.14 9.16
CA PRO A 43 -1.11 13.24 9.40
C PRO A 43 -0.43 13.06 8.05
N ALA A 44 0.81 13.54 7.95
CA ALA A 44 1.67 13.19 6.83
C ALA A 44 1.56 11.67 6.66
N ALA A 45 1.31 11.21 5.43
CA ALA A 45 1.38 9.79 5.11
C ALA A 45 2.65 9.25 5.76
N SER A 46 2.52 8.28 6.68
CA SER A 46 3.68 7.70 7.36
C SER A 46 4.65 7.29 6.27
N THR A 47 5.83 7.90 6.26
CA THR A 47 6.88 7.49 5.33
C THR A 47 7.09 6.00 5.54
N GLY A 48 7.19 5.21 4.47
CA GLY A 48 7.39 3.76 4.58
C GLY A 48 8.51 3.39 5.56
N ALA A 49 9.51 4.27 5.67
CA ALA A 49 10.63 4.24 6.59
C ALA A 49 10.22 4.01 8.06
N ASP A 50 9.21 4.71 8.58
CA ASP A 50 8.80 4.59 10.00
C ASP A 50 8.31 3.17 10.33
N LYS A 51 7.67 2.51 9.35
CA LYS A 51 7.23 1.12 9.48
C LYS A 51 8.40 0.14 9.36
N LEU A 52 9.46 0.51 8.64
CA LEU A 52 10.66 -0.29 8.40
C LEU A 52 11.66 -0.24 9.57
N GLU A 53 11.55 0.73 10.48
CA GLU A 53 12.36 0.72 11.72
C GLU A 53 12.19 -0.57 12.54
N LYS A 54 11.03 -1.24 12.41
CA LYS A 54 10.74 -2.52 13.07
C LYS A 54 11.63 -3.69 12.62
N PHE A 55 12.33 -3.56 11.50
CA PHE A 55 13.29 -4.56 11.03
C PHE A 55 14.67 -4.39 11.66
N LYS A 56 14.96 -3.22 12.25
CA LYS A 56 16.27 -2.95 12.85
C LYS A 56 16.40 -3.71 14.18
N GLY A 57 17.30 -4.70 14.21
CA GLY A 57 17.65 -5.45 15.42
C GLY A 57 16.77 -6.66 15.72
N ALA A 58 15.83 -7.02 14.83
CA ALA A 58 15.15 -8.30 14.90
C ALA A 58 16.11 -9.43 14.53
N GLU A 59 16.13 -10.51 15.33
CA GLU A 59 16.89 -11.70 14.98
C GLU A 59 16.19 -12.46 13.83
N PRO A 60 16.92 -12.88 12.78
CA PRO A 60 16.34 -13.62 11.68
C PRO A 60 15.64 -14.90 12.15
N LYS A 61 14.43 -15.15 11.64
CA LYS A 61 13.62 -16.33 12.01
C LYS A 61 13.48 -17.27 10.82
N PRO A 62 13.64 -18.59 10.98
CA PRO A 62 13.36 -19.52 9.89
C PRO A 62 11.93 -19.34 9.37
N MET A 63 11.78 -19.28 8.04
CA MET A 63 10.46 -19.30 7.42
C MET A 63 9.92 -20.74 7.41
N PRO A 64 8.60 -20.93 7.61
CA PRO A 64 7.98 -22.23 7.37
C PRO A 64 8.09 -22.57 5.87
N PRO A 65 8.07 -23.87 5.49
CA PRO A 65 7.94 -24.25 4.10
C PRO A 65 6.71 -23.59 3.48
N LEU A 66 6.92 -22.89 2.36
CA LEU A 66 5.87 -22.15 1.67
C LEU A 66 5.93 -22.45 0.18
N SER A 67 4.77 -22.70 -0.39
CA SER A 67 4.63 -23.07 -1.79
C SER A 67 3.38 -22.43 -2.36
N PHE A 68 3.46 -22.03 -3.62
CA PHE A 68 2.40 -21.37 -4.36
C PHE A 68 2.52 -21.75 -5.84
N VAL A 69 1.75 -21.10 -6.71
CA VAL A 69 1.84 -21.34 -8.16
C VAL A 69 2.12 -20.06 -8.94
N ASP A 70 2.78 -20.20 -10.08
CA ASP A 70 2.97 -19.11 -11.05
C ASP A 70 1.76 -18.94 -11.98
N ALA A 71 1.89 -18.05 -12.97
CA ALA A 71 0.87 -17.79 -13.99
C ALA A 71 0.49 -19.02 -14.83
N GLU A 72 1.41 -19.97 -14.97
CA GLU A 72 1.22 -21.22 -15.73
C GLU A 72 0.65 -22.34 -14.85
N GLY A 73 0.45 -22.08 -13.55
CA GLY A 73 -0.01 -23.08 -12.58
C GLY A 73 1.09 -24.04 -12.13
N ARG A 74 2.35 -23.75 -12.45
CA ARG A 74 3.49 -24.54 -11.97
C ARG A 74 3.73 -24.22 -10.51
N ARG A 75 4.02 -25.26 -9.73
CA ARG A 75 4.42 -25.10 -8.33
C ARG A 75 5.74 -24.33 -8.25
N VAL A 76 5.78 -23.38 -7.32
CA VAL A 76 6.96 -22.62 -6.93
C VAL A 76 7.10 -22.75 -5.42
N ASP A 77 8.30 -23.12 -4.95
CA ASP A 77 8.61 -23.17 -3.53
C ASP A 77 9.42 -21.91 -3.15
N LEU A 78 9.18 -21.33 -1.97
CA LEU A 78 9.93 -20.14 -1.54
C LEU A 78 11.45 -20.42 -1.46
N ALA A 79 11.83 -21.68 -1.23
CA ALA A 79 13.22 -22.13 -1.22
C ALA A 79 13.90 -22.03 -2.61
N ASP A 80 13.15 -21.95 -3.70
CA ASP A 80 13.68 -21.78 -5.06
C ASP A 80 14.33 -20.39 -5.25
N PHE A 81 14.00 -19.45 -4.36
CA PHE A 81 14.55 -18.10 -4.33
C PHE A 81 15.80 -17.94 -3.45
N LYS A 82 16.43 -19.05 -3.05
CA LYS A 82 17.70 -19.03 -2.29
C LYS A 82 18.74 -18.14 -2.99
N ASP A 83 19.68 -17.63 -2.20
CA ASP A 83 20.74 -16.73 -2.65
C ASP A 83 20.23 -15.32 -3.07
N ARG A 84 18.94 -15.02 -2.88
CA ARG A 84 18.33 -13.70 -3.13
C ARG A 84 17.65 -13.14 -1.90
N VAL A 85 17.66 -11.82 -1.76
CA VAL A 85 16.76 -11.13 -0.82
C VAL A 85 15.37 -11.07 -1.44
N ILE A 86 14.36 -11.53 -0.70
CA ILE A 86 12.98 -11.56 -1.17
C ILE A 86 12.10 -10.61 -0.38
N LEU A 87 11.35 -9.78 -1.10
CA LEU A 87 10.25 -9.01 -0.55
C LEU A 87 8.94 -9.74 -0.85
N LEU A 88 8.49 -10.57 0.09
CA LEU A 88 7.25 -11.35 -0.03
C LEU A 88 6.06 -10.50 0.41
N ASN A 89 5.25 -10.06 -0.55
CA ASN A 89 4.04 -9.27 -0.32
C ASN A 89 2.81 -10.16 -0.52
N LEU A 90 1.95 -10.25 0.49
CA LEU A 90 0.65 -10.90 0.37
C LEU A 90 -0.43 -9.87 0.12
N TRP A 91 -1.20 -10.07 -0.94
CA TRP A 91 -2.17 -9.08 -1.41
C TRP A 91 -3.39 -9.72 -2.08
N ALA A 92 -4.39 -8.90 -2.42
CA ALA A 92 -5.50 -9.32 -3.28
C ALA A 92 -6.11 -8.13 -4.04
N THR A 93 -6.75 -8.40 -5.18
CA THR A 93 -7.35 -7.35 -6.04
C THR A 93 -8.50 -6.59 -5.38
N TRP A 94 -9.18 -7.22 -4.41
CA TRP A 94 -10.29 -6.64 -3.64
C TRP A 94 -9.84 -5.90 -2.37
N CYS A 95 -8.55 -5.95 -2.04
CA CYS A 95 -7.98 -5.27 -0.87
C CYS A 95 -7.59 -3.83 -1.23
N GLY A 96 -8.37 -2.84 -0.79
CA GLY A 96 -8.14 -1.42 -1.10
C GLY A 96 -6.72 -0.91 -0.81
N PRO A 97 -6.16 -1.13 0.40
CA PRO A 97 -4.79 -0.74 0.70
C PRO A 97 -3.75 -1.47 -0.17
N CYS A 98 -3.98 -2.74 -0.49
CA CYS A 98 -3.11 -3.50 -1.38
C CYS A 98 -3.05 -2.87 -2.77
N VAL A 99 -4.23 -2.59 -3.36
CA VAL A 99 -4.33 -1.93 -4.67
C VAL A 99 -3.56 -0.62 -4.71
N LYS A 100 -3.54 0.14 -3.61
CA LYS A 100 -2.81 1.41 -3.51
C LYS A 100 -1.28 1.24 -3.58
N GLU A 101 -0.71 0.19 -2.99
CA GLU A 101 0.75 0.01 -2.94
C GLU A 101 1.32 -0.72 -4.17
N MET A 102 0.50 -1.44 -4.95
CA MET A 102 0.97 -2.25 -6.09
C MET A 102 1.83 -1.48 -7.11
N PRO A 103 1.50 -0.23 -7.52
CA PRO A 103 2.37 0.53 -8.42
C PRO A 103 3.76 0.82 -7.83
N SER A 104 3.87 1.02 -6.52
CA SER A 104 5.16 1.24 -5.85
C SER A 104 6.01 -0.04 -5.79
N LEU A 105 5.38 -1.20 -5.56
CA LEU A 105 6.04 -2.50 -5.63
C LEU A 105 6.55 -2.81 -7.03
N ASP A 106 5.77 -2.47 -8.06
CA ASP A 106 6.17 -2.66 -9.45
C ASP A 106 7.42 -1.83 -9.80
N ARG A 107 7.42 -0.54 -9.44
CA ARG A 107 8.59 0.33 -9.63
C ARG A 107 9.79 -0.10 -8.80
N LEU A 108 9.57 -0.63 -7.59
CA LEU A 108 10.65 -1.22 -6.79
C LEU A 108 11.27 -2.43 -7.49
N GLN A 109 10.45 -3.33 -8.02
CA GLN A 109 10.91 -4.48 -8.79
C GLN A 109 11.68 -4.04 -10.05
N ALA A 110 11.20 -3.00 -10.75
CA ALA A 110 11.92 -2.43 -11.88
C ALA A 110 13.30 -1.87 -11.49
N GLN A 111 13.43 -1.28 -10.30
CA GLN A 111 14.66 -0.65 -9.84
C GLN A 111 15.69 -1.62 -9.25
N LEU A 112 15.25 -2.63 -8.50
CA LEU A 112 16.13 -3.52 -7.73
C LEU A 112 16.10 -4.98 -8.19
N GLY A 113 15.10 -5.39 -8.96
CA GLY A 113 14.91 -6.77 -9.39
C GLY A 113 16.11 -7.31 -10.16
N GLY A 114 16.50 -8.56 -9.86
CA GLY A 114 17.60 -9.23 -10.55
C GLY A 114 18.16 -10.42 -9.78
N ASP A 115 19.47 -10.64 -9.92
CA ASP A 115 20.13 -11.83 -9.35
C ASP A 115 20.15 -11.84 -7.82
N ALA A 116 20.17 -10.68 -7.17
CA ALA A 116 20.26 -10.56 -5.71
C ALA A 116 18.95 -10.17 -5.03
N PHE A 117 17.90 -9.79 -5.77
CA PHE A 117 16.65 -9.29 -5.19
C PHE A 117 15.43 -9.61 -6.06
N GLN A 118 14.32 -9.94 -5.42
CA GLN A 118 13.02 -10.06 -6.09
C GLN A 118 11.84 -9.72 -5.17
N VAL A 119 10.88 -9.00 -5.72
CA VAL A 119 9.54 -8.86 -5.16
C VAL A 119 8.71 -10.07 -5.56
N VAL A 120 8.16 -10.76 -4.56
CA VAL A 120 7.19 -11.86 -4.75
C VAL A 120 5.83 -11.33 -4.29
N ALA A 121 5.05 -10.79 -5.22
CA ALA A 121 3.70 -10.28 -4.96
C ALA A 121 2.67 -11.43 -5.05
N LEU A 122 2.51 -12.16 -3.96
CA LEU A 122 1.65 -13.34 -3.84
C LEU A 122 0.18 -12.95 -3.68
N SER A 123 -0.61 -13.16 -4.75
CA SER A 123 -2.05 -12.89 -4.75
C SER A 123 -2.83 -14.01 -4.06
N LEU A 124 -3.76 -13.61 -3.19
CA LEU A 124 -4.72 -14.49 -2.51
C LEU A 124 -6.10 -14.51 -3.19
N ASP A 125 -6.19 -14.00 -4.42
CA ASP A 125 -7.44 -14.01 -5.17
C ASP A 125 -7.84 -15.45 -5.49
N ARG A 126 -9.02 -15.88 -5.04
CA ARG A 126 -9.58 -17.20 -5.36
C ARG A 126 -9.72 -17.45 -6.87
N GLY A 127 -9.91 -16.38 -7.65
CA GLY A 127 -9.94 -16.44 -9.12
C GLY A 127 -8.56 -16.65 -9.76
N GLY A 128 -7.49 -16.63 -8.97
CA GLY A 128 -6.10 -16.78 -9.42
C GLY A 128 -5.76 -15.81 -10.54
N ARG A 129 -5.11 -16.33 -11.58
CA ARG A 129 -4.67 -15.60 -12.77
C ARG A 129 -5.78 -14.77 -13.41
N THR A 130 -7.01 -15.29 -13.46
CA THR A 130 -8.15 -14.61 -14.11
C THR A 130 -8.57 -13.32 -13.41
N ALA A 131 -8.24 -13.17 -12.12
CA ALA A 131 -8.42 -11.93 -11.37
C ALA A 131 -7.19 -11.02 -11.49
N VAL A 132 -5.98 -11.59 -11.43
CA VAL A 132 -4.72 -10.82 -11.34
C VAL A 132 -4.32 -10.18 -12.67
N GLU A 133 -4.38 -10.92 -13.79
CA GLU A 133 -3.91 -10.39 -15.08
C GLU A 133 -4.68 -9.15 -15.56
N PRO A 134 -6.04 -9.11 -15.49
CA PRO A 134 -6.78 -7.90 -15.83
C PRO A 134 -6.44 -6.74 -14.90
N PHE A 135 -6.18 -7.02 -13.61
CA PHE A 135 -5.75 -6.01 -12.66
C PHE A 135 -4.40 -5.41 -13.08
N TYR A 136 -3.38 -6.24 -13.33
CA TYR A 136 -2.05 -5.75 -13.77
C TYR A 136 -2.14 -4.90 -15.03
N LYS A 137 -2.90 -5.35 -16.04
CA LYS A 137 -3.13 -4.58 -17.27
C LYS A 137 -3.81 -3.24 -17.02
N LYS A 138 -4.80 -3.21 -16.12
CA LYS A 138 -5.56 -1.99 -15.80
C LYS A 138 -4.72 -0.98 -15.01
N THR A 139 -3.83 -1.45 -14.14
CA THR A 139 -3.03 -0.60 -13.25
C THR A 139 -1.64 -0.29 -13.78
N GLY A 140 -1.24 -0.88 -14.91
CA GLY A 140 0.08 -0.68 -15.50
C GLY A 140 1.21 -1.34 -14.69
N VAL A 141 0.91 -2.47 -14.04
CA VAL A 141 1.93 -3.31 -13.39
C VAL A 141 2.58 -4.16 -14.48
N GLU A 142 3.88 -3.97 -14.70
CA GLU A 142 4.62 -4.54 -15.84
C GLU A 142 5.80 -5.43 -15.42
N HIS A 143 6.36 -5.20 -14.23
CA HIS A 143 7.60 -5.79 -13.75
C HIS A 143 7.37 -6.91 -12.72
N LEU A 144 6.20 -6.93 -12.06
CA LEU A 144 5.83 -7.99 -11.13
C LEU A 144 5.43 -9.27 -11.87
N THR A 145 6.07 -10.38 -11.51
CA THR A 145 5.64 -11.71 -11.91
C THR A 145 4.37 -12.11 -11.16
N VAL A 146 3.44 -12.78 -11.83
CA VAL A 146 2.21 -13.27 -11.21
C VAL A 146 2.50 -14.52 -10.39
N PHE A 147 2.28 -14.42 -9.08
CA PHE A 147 2.29 -15.54 -8.14
C PHE A 147 0.95 -15.63 -7.42
N LEU A 148 0.46 -16.85 -7.22
CA LEU A 148 -0.92 -17.13 -6.82
C LEU A 148 -0.97 -18.15 -5.68
N ASP A 149 -1.75 -17.83 -4.65
CA ASP A 149 -2.17 -18.73 -3.58
C ASP A 149 -3.70 -18.61 -3.40
N PRO A 150 -4.49 -19.18 -4.33
CA PRO A 150 -5.96 -19.05 -4.30
C PRO A 150 -6.60 -19.74 -3.09
N GLY A 151 -5.89 -20.68 -2.45
CA GLY A 151 -6.29 -21.33 -1.21
C GLY A 151 -6.02 -20.48 0.04
N SER A 152 -5.17 -19.46 -0.08
CA SER A 152 -4.69 -18.64 1.04
C SER A 152 -3.97 -19.46 2.12
N GLU A 153 -3.31 -20.56 1.73
CA GLU A 153 -2.56 -21.43 2.66
C GLU A 153 -1.41 -20.66 3.33
N SER A 154 -0.83 -19.70 2.61
CA SER A 154 0.21 -18.79 3.09
C SER A 154 -0.22 -17.98 4.33
N MET A 155 -1.50 -17.58 4.42
CA MET A 155 -2.02 -16.82 5.57
C MET A 155 -1.88 -17.63 6.86
N LYS A 156 -2.22 -18.91 6.82
CA LYS A 156 -2.11 -19.81 7.97
C LYS A 156 -0.65 -20.14 8.25
N ALA A 157 0.12 -20.52 7.23
CA ALA A 157 1.52 -20.89 7.38
C ALA A 157 2.34 -19.76 8.03
N LEU A 158 2.10 -18.52 7.63
CA LEU A 158 2.82 -17.34 8.11
C LEU A 158 2.16 -16.66 9.32
N SER A 159 1.07 -17.22 9.85
CA SER A 159 0.29 -16.67 10.98
C SER A 159 -0.12 -15.21 10.77
N LEU A 160 -0.61 -14.90 9.56
CA LEU A 160 -0.98 -13.55 9.14
C LEU A 160 -2.41 -13.19 9.57
N ARG A 161 -2.59 -11.92 9.93
CA ARG A 161 -3.88 -11.41 10.43
C ARG A 161 -4.67 -10.62 9.38
N GLY A 162 -4.01 -10.18 8.32
CA GLY A 162 -4.66 -9.36 7.30
C GLY A 162 -3.74 -8.96 6.16
N LEU A 163 -4.30 -8.20 5.24
CA LEU A 163 -3.65 -7.72 4.03
C LEU A 163 -3.58 -6.18 4.00
N PRO A 164 -2.57 -5.61 3.31
CA PRO A 164 -1.37 -6.31 2.88
C PRO A 164 -0.49 -6.65 4.09
N THR A 165 0.26 -7.75 3.98
CA THR A 165 1.42 -8.00 4.86
C THR A 165 2.63 -8.27 3.98
N THR A 166 3.73 -7.59 4.26
CA THR A 166 4.98 -7.76 3.54
C THR A 166 6.08 -8.24 4.46
N ILE A 167 6.81 -9.29 4.07
CA ILE A 167 7.88 -9.94 4.82
C ILE A 167 9.19 -9.78 4.03
N LEU A 168 10.26 -9.34 4.70
CA LEU A 168 11.60 -9.33 4.13
C LEU A 168 12.30 -10.64 4.49
N VAL A 169 12.76 -11.37 3.48
CA VAL A 169 13.42 -12.66 3.61
C VAL A 169 14.85 -12.55 3.11
N ASP A 170 15.81 -13.09 3.87
CA ASP A 170 17.23 -13.10 3.51
C ASP A 170 17.59 -14.24 2.53
N PRO A 171 18.81 -14.24 1.96
CA PRO A 171 19.26 -15.27 1.01
C PRO A 171 19.25 -16.70 1.56
N GLU A 172 19.22 -16.87 2.89
CA GLU A 172 19.13 -18.17 3.57
C GLU A 172 17.67 -18.60 3.81
N GLY A 173 16.68 -17.83 3.36
CA GLY A 173 15.26 -18.14 3.53
C GLY A 173 14.74 -17.83 4.93
N ARG A 174 15.36 -16.89 5.67
CA ARG A 174 14.90 -16.47 6.99
C ARG A 174 14.21 -15.11 6.92
N GLU A 175 13.14 -14.95 7.69
CA GLU A 175 12.47 -13.67 7.88
C GLU A 175 13.34 -12.73 8.70
N LEU A 176 13.66 -11.57 8.11
CA LEU A 176 14.32 -10.44 8.76
C LEU A 176 13.32 -9.52 9.47
N GLY A 177 12.05 -9.55 9.04
CA GLY A 177 10.94 -8.84 9.67
C GLY A 177 9.74 -8.72 8.74
N ARG A 178 8.68 -8.06 9.21
CA ARG A 178 7.45 -7.85 8.45
C ARG A 178 6.73 -6.53 8.78
N VAL A 179 5.93 -6.06 7.83
CA VAL A 179 5.06 -4.87 7.95
C VAL A 179 3.63 -5.25 7.58
N GLU A 180 2.71 -4.85 8.45
CA GLU A 180 1.27 -4.90 8.17
C GLU A 180 0.80 -3.53 7.64
N GLY A 181 -0.01 -3.55 6.58
CA GLY A 181 -0.58 -2.38 5.93
C GLY A 181 0.32 -1.76 4.84
N ALA A 182 -0.28 -0.90 4.02
CA ALA A 182 0.35 -0.36 2.82
C ALA A 182 1.61 0.48 3.09
N VAL A 183 2.57 0.41 2.18
CA VAL A 183 3.82 1.20 2.17
C VAL A 183 4.06 1.74 0.75
N GLU A 184 4.70 2.91 0.64
CA GLU A 184 5.24 3.38 -0.65
C GLU A 184 6.65 2.79 -0.83
N TRP A 185 6.74 1.67 -1.54
CA TRP A 185 7.91 0.79 -1.56
C TRP A 185 9.09 1.30 -2.38
N ASP A 186 8.84 2.21 -3.31
CA ASP A 186 9.86 2.83 -4.18
C ASP A 186 10.35 4.18 -3.63
N SER A 187 9.99 4.56 -2.40
CA SER A 187 10.54 5.76 -1.78
C SER A 187 12.07 5.64 -1.62
N PRO A 188 12.84 6.73 -1.79
CA PRO A 188 14.30 6.69 -1.67
C PRO A 188 14.79 6.09 -0.34
N GLU A 189 14.08 6.35 0.75
CA GLU A 189 14.39 5.83 2.08
C GLU A 189 14.20 4.32 2.17
N VAL A 190 13.08 3.79 1.63
CA VAL A 190 12.81 2.35 1.57
C VAL A 190 13.83 1.64 0.69
N VAL A 191 14.12 2.20 -0.48
CA VAL A 191 15.12 1.65 -1.42
C VAL A 191 16.51 1.63 -0.77
N ALA A 192 16.91 2.72 -0.10
CA ALA A 192 18.18 2.80 0.60
C ALA A 192 18.27 1.78 1.74
N PHE A 193 17.17 1.57 2.47
CA PHE A 193 17.08 0.54 3.50
C PHE A 193 17.26 -0.87 2.92
N LEU A 194 16.50 -1.22 1.86
CA LEU A 194 16.58 -2.55 1.23
C LEU A 194 17.96 -2.85 0.66
N ARG A 195 18.65 -1.86 0.10
CA ARG A 195 20.03 -2.00 -0.42
C ARG A 195 21.04 -2.47 0.64
N GLN A 196 20.79 -2.20 1.92
CA GLN A 196 21.67 -2.66 3.01
C GLN A 196 21.71 -4.20 3.13
N PHE A 197 20.68 -4.88 2.63
CA PHE A 197 20.58 -6.33 2.66
C PHE A 197 21.13 -6.99 1.39
N LEU A 198 21.16 -6.28 0.26
CA LEU A 198 21.67 -6.80 -1.01
C LEU A 198 23.19 -7.03 -1.00
N GLY A 199 23.93 -6.21 -0.25
CA GLY A 199 25.39 -6.29 -0.16
C GLY A 199 25.94 -7.33 0.83
N ARG A 200 25.06 -8.04 1.56
CA ARG A 200 25.46 -9.01 2.60
C ARG A 200 25.57 -10.46 2.11
N GLY A 201 25.22 -10.74 0.84
CA GLY A 201 25.24 -12.07 0.23
C GLY A 201 26.64 -12.62 -0.09
N GLY A 202 27.66 -12.26 0.69
CA GLY A 202 29.06 -12.61 0.44
C GLY A 202 29.89 -12.62 1.72
N GLY A 203 29.50 -13.42 2.70
CA GLY A 203 30.37 -13.80 3.81
C GLY A 203 30.11 -13.10 5.15
N THR A 204 29.87 -13.94 6.15
CA THR A 204 30.03 -13.72 7.59
C THR A 204 29.01 -12.83 8.30
N GLY A 205 28.36 -13.44 9.30
CA GLY A 205 27.45 -12.78 10.22
C GLY A 205 28.11 -11.58 10.91
N GLY A 206 27.50 -10.42 10.71
CA GLY A 206 27.89 -9.17 11.32
C GLY A 206 26.66 -8.27 11.44
N GLY A 207 25.78 -8.61 12.38
CA GLY A 207 24.88 -7.60 12.93
C GLY A 207 25.71 -6.43 13.50
N PRO A 208 25.15 -5.21 13.63
CA PRO A 208 25.88 -4.08 14.18
C PRO A 208 26.51 -4.49 15.52
N ALA A 209 27.84 -4.38 15.59
CA ALA A 209 28.63 -4.77 16.75
C ALA A 209 28.01 -4.13 18.00
N ARG A 210 27.49 -4.97 18.90
CA ARG A 210 27.12 -4.54 20.24
C ARG A 210 28.43 -4.22 20.96
N ASP A 211 28.61 -2.95 21.29
CA ASP A 211 29.63 -2.48 22.22
C ASP A 211 29.38 -3.15 23.58
N HIS A 212 30.06 -4.26 23.83
CA HIS A 212 30.18 -4.83 25.15
C HIS A 212 31.29 -4.09 25.88
N GLY A 213 30.89 -3.01 26.57
CA GLY A 213 31.73 -2.24 27.47
C GLY A 213 32.54 -3.16 28.38
N VAL A 214 33.86 -3.14 28.19
CA VAL A 214 34.82 -3.82 29.04
C VAL A 214 34.81 -3.14 30.41
N MET A 215 34.29 -3.84 31.41
CA MET A 215 34.36 -3.47 32.81
C MET A 215 35.82 -3.57 33.27
N LYS A 216 36.47 -2.40 33.38
CA LYS A 216 37.83 -2.25 33.88
C LYS A 216 37.85 -2.59 35.37
N THR A 217 38.37 -3.76 35.73
CA THR A 217 38.74 -4.07 37.12
C THR A 217 39.96 -3.22 37.48
N ARG A 218 39.80 -2.31 38.44
CA ARG A 218 40.90 -1.63 39.12
C ARG A 218 41.37 -2.53 40.27
N GLY A 219 42.67 -2.78 40.31
CA GLY A 219 43.37 -3.27 41.51
C GLY A 219 43.63 -2.16 42.51
#